data_AF-A0A7W2IE62-F1
#
_entry.id   AF-A0A7W2IE62-F1
#
_cell.length_a   1.000
_cell.length_b   1.000
_cell.length_c   1.000
_cell.angle_alpha   90.00
_cell.angle_beta   90.00
_cell.angle_gamma   90.00
#
_symmetry.space_group_name_H-M   'P 1'
#
loop_
_entity.id
_entity.type
_entity.pdbx_description
1 polymer ?
#
loop_
_entity_poly.entity_id
_entity_poly.type
_entity_poly.pdbx_seq_one_letter_code
_entity_poly.pdbx_strand_id
1 'polypeptide(L)'
;MTPTTSLKLALLLPLLGAALLAPARAQTIGQAPQGAPRVPATHSVEQADATLAQVARDRAAVHARYAQDEQVCYGKFFVNRCLDQAREKRRAALADLRAVEVEASHFKRQDSVDKRDADLAERARKDAEDQAARAAQPRVVKTPAAADDKPVAAPKAGPTLAERQAEHDAREQRRQAEEAAGAARRAANVAAYERKQQESAERKAAIAKKKQEAGAKRAAREEAERKKAEAARAAAASALKQ
;
A
#
# COMPACT_ATOMS: atom_id res chain seq x y z
N MET A 1 -5.09 16.22 79.34
CA MET A 1 -4.90 15.39 80.56
C MET A 1 -4.61 13.97 80.09
N THR A 2 -3.45 13.45 80.50
CA THR A 2 -2.86 12.10 80.28
C THR A 2 -3.73 10.97 80.88
N PRO A 3 -3.46 9.63 80.77
CA PRO A 3 -2.19 8.88 80.48
C PRO A 3 -2.32 7.66 79.51
N THR A 4 -1.32 7.26 78.70
CA THR A 4 -0.15 6.34 78.90
C THR A 4 -0.36 5.00 79.62
N THR A 5 -0.10 3.88 78.92
CA THR A 5 0.62 2.64 79.35
C THR A 5 0.79 1.72 78.12
N SER A 6 1.98 1.47 77.54
CA SER A 6 3.14 0.66 77.97
C SER A 6 2.92 -0.88 77.92
N LEU A 7 3.53 -1.55 76.94
CA LEU A 7 4.27 -2.80 77.19
C LEU A 7 5.38 -3.01 76.15
N LYS A 8 6.61 -3.06 76.67
CA LYS A 8 7.86 -3.34 75.95
C LYS A 8 8.10 -4.85 75.95
N LEU A 9 8.55 -5.41 74.83
CA LEU A 9 9.42 -6.59 74.87
C LEU A 9 10.53 -6.41 73.83
N ALA A 10 11.74 -6.24 74.36
CA ALA A 10 12.99 -6.30 73.62
C ALA A 10 13.27 -7.76 73.24
N LEU A 11 13.89 -8.02 72.09
CA LEU A 11 15.31 -8.39 71.97
C LEU A 11 15.63 -8.87 70.54
N LEU A 12 16.86 -8.53 70.10
CA LEU A 12 17.69 -9.18 69.07
C LEU A 12 17.48 -8.82 67.59
N LEU A 13 18.22 -7.77 67.18
CA LEU A 13 18.93 -7.78 65.90
C LEU A 13 20.10 -8.79 65.98
N PRO A 14 20.48 -9.41 64.85
CA PRO A 14 21.74 -8.97 64.26
C PRO A 14 21.71 -8.77 62.74
N LEU A 15 22.50 -7.76 62.34
CA LEU A 15 23.20 -7.55 61.07
C LEU A 15 23.16 -8.69 60.04
N LEU A 16 22.67 -8.41 58.82
CA LEU A 16 23.42 -8.43 57.55
C LEU A 16 22.43 -8.30 56.37
N GLY A 17 22.66 -7.35 55.45
CA GLY A 17 21.98 -7.35 54.15
C GLY A 17 21.49 -5.98 53.68
N ALA A 18 22.42 -5.05 53.46
CA ALA A 18 22.18 -3.91 52.59
C ALA A 18 22.00 -4.41 51.15
N ALA A 19 20.77 -4.70 50.73
CA ALA A 19 20.39 -4.85 49.34
C ALA A 19 19.72 -3.55 48.89
N LEU A 20 20.43 -2.82 48.03
CA LEU A 20 20.03 -1.57 47.41
C LEU A 20 18.61 -1.68 46.82
N LEU A 21 17.67 -0.89 47.36
CA LEU A 21 16.43 -0.55 46.68
C LEU A 21 16.77 0.42 45.53
N ALA A 22 17.14 -0.13 44.38
CA ALA A 22 17.20 0.62 43.15
C ALA A 22 15.76 0.99 42.74
N PRO A 23 15.42 2.27 42.51
CA PRO A 23 14.14 2.59 41.91
C PRO A 23 14.16 2.03 40.49
N ALA A 24 13.34 1.01 40.25
CA ALA A 24 12.99 0.55 38.93
C ALA A 24 12.50 1.77 38.14
N ARG A 25 13.33 2.24 37.19
CA ARG A 25 12.86 3.19 36.19
C ARG A 25 11.83 2.45 35.35
N ALA A 26 10.56 2.63 35.70
CA ALA A 26 9.44 2.38 34.83
C ALA A 26 9.71 3.16 33.54
N GLN A 27 10.18 2.46 32.51
CA GLN A 27 10.27 3.03 31.19
C GLN A 27 8.84 3.29 30.73
N THR A 28 8.49 4.55 30.58
CA THR A 28 7.22 5.01 30.03
C THR A 28 7.13 4.57 28.57
N ILE A 29 6.63 3.37 28.33
CA ILE A 29 6.24 2.89 27.00
C ILE A 29 5.05 3.76 26.57
N GLY A 30 5.29 4.69 25.64
CA GLY A 30 4.26 5.60 25.13
C GLY A 30 4.67 7.07 25.04
N GLN A 31 5.84 7.47 25.59
CA GLN A 31 6.33 8.83 25.39
C GLN A 31 6.92 8.96 23.98
N ALA A 32 6.29 9.78 23.14
CA ALA A 32 6.81 10.12 21.82
C ALA A 32 8.26 10.62 21.95
N PRO A 33 9.21 10.09 21.16
CA PRO A 33 10.61 10.49 21.28
C PRO A 33 10.73 12.01 21.10
N GLN A 34 11.17 12.68 22.17
CA GLN A 34 11.46 14.11 22.18
C GLN A 34 12.58 14.34 21.16
N GLY A 35 12.25 14.96 20.02
CA GLY A 35 13.17 15.17 18.89
C GLY A 35 12.89 14.33 17.63
N ALA A 36 11.76 13.61 17.57
CA ALA A 36 11.34 13.00 16.30
C ALA A 36 11.19 14.08 15.21
N PRO A 37 11.71 13.85 13.99
CA PRO A 37 11.47 14.76 12.89
C PRO A 37 9.95 14.92 12.71
N ARG A 38 9.49 16.17 12.66
CA ARG A 38 8.06 16.48 12.52
C ARG A 38 7.68 16.19 11.07
N VAL A 39 7.27 14.94 10.82
CA VAL A 39 6.84 14.48 9.49
C VAL A 39 5.47 15.09 9.18
N PRO A 40 5.26 15.70 8.00
CA PRO A 40 3.95 16.20 7.62
C PRO A 40 2.97 15.03 7.46
N ALA A 41 1.75 15.22 7.97
CA ALA A 41 0.69 14.22 7.83
C ALA A 41 0.30 14.05 6.35
N THR A 42 0.02 12.81 5.97
CA THR A 42 -0.46 12.48 4.62
C THR A 42 -1.99 12.39 4.63
N HIS A 43 -2.66 13.02 3.66
CA HIS A 43 -4.12 13.13 3.64
C HIS A 43 -4.79 12.40 2.47
N SER A 44 -4.01 11.94 1.48
CA SER A 44 -4.55 11.20 0.35
C SER A 44 -3.56 10.14 -0.14
N VAL A 45 -4.08 9.12 -0.84
CA VAL A 45 -3.25 8.05 -1.43
C VAL A 45 -2.33 8.62 -2.50
N GLU A 46 -2.81 9.56 -3.32
CA GLU A 46 -2.00 10.24 -4.33
C GLU A 46 -0.85 11.03 -3.70
N GLN A 47 -1.10 11.73 -2.59
CA GLN A 47 -0.07 12.42 -1.83
C GLN A 47 0.93 11.42 -1.23
N ALA A 48 0.47 10.29 -0.72
CA ALA A 48 1.33 9.22 -0.20
C ALA A 48 2.26 8.68 -1.30
N ASP A 49 1.72 8.40 -2.48
CA ASP A 49 2.49 7.91 -3.63
C ASP A 49 3.51 8.92 -4.13
N ALA A 50 3.12 10.20 -4.24
CA ALA A 50 4.03 11.28 -4.59
C ALA A 50 5.16 11.42 -3.56
N THR A 51 4.84 11.29 -2.27
CA THR A 51 5.81 11.36 -1.17
C THR A 51 6.79 10.19 -1.22
N LEU A 52 6.31 8.96 -1.42
CA LEU A 52 7.17 7.78 -1.55
C LEU A 52 8.09 7.88 -2.78
N ALA A 53 7.58 8.38 -3.90
CA ALA A 53 8.38 8.62 -5.10
C ALA A 53 9.46 9.70 -4.87
N GLN A 54 9.13 10.74 -4.10
CA GLN A 54 10.09 11.77 -3.70
C GLN A 54 11.17 11.20 -2.78
N VAL A 55 10.79 10.47 -1.74
CA VAL A 55 11.73 9.80 -0.82
C VAL A 55 12.68 8.86 -1.57
N ALA A 56 12.19 8.14 -2.58
CA ALA A 56 13.04 7.28 -3.40
C ALA A 56 14.11 8.07 -4.16
N ARG A 57 13.74 9.23 -4.74
CA ARG A 57 14.70 10.15 -5.39
C ARG A 57 15.71 10.71 -4.39
N ASP A 58 15.24 11.15 -3.23
CA ASP A 58 16.08 11.74 -2.20
C ASP A 58 17.06 10.72 -1.62
N ARG A 59 16.62 9.47 -1.45
CA ARG A 59 17.49 8.37 -1.05
C ARG A 59 18.59 8.12 -2.07
N ALA A 60 18.27 8.11 -3.36
CA ALA A 60 19.26 8.00 -4.41
C ALA A 60 20.26 9.18 -4.39
N ALA A 61 19.78 10.40 -4.15
CA ALA A 61 20.62 11.58 -4.02
C ALA A 61 21.56 11.50 -2.80
N VAL A 62 21.08 11.03 -1.64
CA VAL A 62 21.91 10.80 -0.44
C VAL A 62 22.98 9.75 -0.71
N HIS A 63 22.65 8.66 -1.41
CA HIS A 63 23.63 7.65 -1.80
C HIS A 63 24.68 8.21 -2.77
N ALA A 64 24.26 8.99 -3.77
CA ALA A 64 25.18 9.63 -4.70
C ALA A 64 26.12 10.62 -3.99
N ARG A 65 25.59 11.40 -3.04
CA ARG A 65 26.38 12.34 -2.25
C ARG A 65 27.40 11.63 -1.37
N TYR A 66 27.01 10.54 -0.73
CA TYR A 66 27.93 9.73 0.06
C TYR A 66 29.06 9.14 -0.82
N ALA A 67 28.74 8.62 -2.01
CA ALA A 67 29.75 8.12 -2.94
C ALA A 67 30.74 9.23 -3.39
N GLN A 68 30.25 10.46 -3.61
CA GLN A 68 31.12 11.62 -3.88
C GLN A 68 32.00 11.96 -2.69
N ASP A 69 31.42 11.98 -1.49
CA ASP A 69 32.16 12.25 -0.24
C ASP A 69 33.24 11.19 0.00
N GLU A 70 32.99 9.91 -0.34
CA GLU A 70 33.99 8.84 -0.27
C GLU A 70 35.20 9.13 -1.16
N GLN A 71 34.99 9.49 -2.43
CA GLN A 71 36.07 9.87 -3.35
C GLN A 71 36.91 11.03 -2.80
N VAL A 72 36.25 12.05 -2.24
CA VAL A 72 36.91 13.20 -1.63
C VAL A 72 37.68 12.80 -0.36
N CYS A 73 37.12 11.91 0.46
CA CYS A 73 37.75 11.48 1.70
C CYS A 73 39.03 10.67 1.46
N TYR A 74 39.11 9.87 0.41
CA TYR A 74 40.33 9.15 0.05
C TYR A 74 41.49 10.06 -0.36
N GLY A 75 41.21 11.30 -0.77
CA GLY A 75 42.24 12.31 -1.05
C GLY A 75 42.76 13.07 0.17
N LYS A 76 42.28 12.78 1.39
CA LYS A 76 42.65 13.51 2.61
C LYS A 76 43.62 12.71 3.48
N PHE A 77 44.44 13.40 4.25
CA PHE A 77 45.35 12.76 5.20
C PHE A 77 44.60 11.98 6.31
N PHE A 78 43.52 12.55 6.84
CA PHE A 78 42.67 11.91 7.86
C PHE A 78 41.46 11.19 7.24
N VAL A 79 41.71 10.20 6.37
CA VAL A 79 40.66 9.46 5.63
C VAL A 79 39.59 8.90 6.57
N ASN A 80 39.98 8.19 7.64
CA ASN A 80 39.04 7.53 8.56
C ASN A 80 38.06 8.51 9.19
N ARG A 81 38.56 9.63 9.74
CA ARG A 81 37.72 10.68 10.32
C ARG A 81 36.77 11.29 9.28
N CYS A 82 37.25 11.50 8.05
CA CYS A 82 36.41 12.00 6.97
C CYS A 82 35.29 11.02 6.62
N LEU A 83 35.62 9.73 6.48
CA LEU A 83 34.65 8.68 6.19
C LEU A 83 33.63 8.52 7.32
N ASP A 84 34.03 8.59 8.58
CA ASP A 84 33.11 8.58 9.72
C ASP A 84 32.12 9.72 9.66
N GLN A 85 32.59 10.94 9.38
CA GLN A 85 31.71 12.10 9.22
C GLN A 85 30.76 11.94 8.03
N ALA A 86 31.22 11.39 6.91
CA ALA A 86 30.37 11.11 5.75
C ALA A 86 29.31 10.04 6.06
N ARG A 87 29.68 8.99 6.80
CA ARG A 87 28.77 7.95 7.27
C ARG A 87 27.70 8.50 8.20
N GLU A 88 28.06 9.32 9.18
CA GLU A 88 27.10 9.92 10.10
C GLU A 88 26.14 10.87 9.39
N LYS A 89 26.63 11.69 8.45
CA LYS A 89 25.76 12.52 7.59
C LYS A 89 24.76 11.68 6.80
N ARG A 90 25.24 10.61 6.16
CA ARG A 90 24.37 9.67 5.43
C ARG A 90 23.35 9.02 6.36
N ARG A 91 23.77 8.58 7.54
CA ARG A 91 22.90 7.92 8.53
C ARG A 91 21.78 8.85 8.99
N ALA A 92 22.11 10.09 9.34
CA ALA A 92 21.12 11.10 9.75
C ALA A 92 20.12 11.38 8.61
N ALA A 93 20.60 11.65 7.39
CA ALA A 93 19.75 11.93 6.25
C ALA A 93 18.81 10.74 5.91
N LEU A 94 19.31 9.50 5.97
CA LEU A 94 18.48 8.32 5.75
C LEU A 94 17.48 8.07 6.88
N ALA A 95 17.80 8.45 8.12
CA ALA A 95 16.87 8.35 9.23
C ALA A 95 15.69 9.31 9.07
N ASP A 96 15.94 10.55 8.65
CA ASP A 96 14.90 11.55 8.37
C ASP A 96 13.99 11.09 7.23
N LEU A 97 14.58 10.61 6.12
CA LEU A 97 13.82 10.06 4.99
C LEU A 97 12.97 8.84 5.39
N ARG A 98 13.49 7.98 6.27
CA ARG A 98 12.75 6.81 6.76
C ARG A 98 11.53 7.22 7.59
N ALA A 99 11.61 8.29 8.37
CA ALA A 99 10.45 8.79 9.11
C ALA A 99 9.31 9.20 8.16
N VAL A 100 9.65 9.90 7.08
CA VAL A 100 8.70 10.30 6.03
C VAL A 100 8.12 9.07 5.29
N GLU A 101 8.98 8.11 4.94
CA GLU A 101 8.58 6.87 4.26
C GLU A 101 7.58 6.05 5.09
N VAL A 102 7.84 5.92 6.40
CA VAL A 102 7.01 5.15 7.32
C VAL A 102 5.63 5.76 7.43
N GLU A 103 5.52 7.08 7.55
CA GLU A 103 4.23 7.78 7.65
C GLU A 103 3.38 7.61 6.38
N ALA A 104 3.97 7.88 5.22
CA ALA A 104 3.25 7.71 3.94
C ALA A 104 2.85 6.24 3.71
N SER A 105 3.72 5.29 4.04
CA SER A 105 3.41 3.86 3.94
C SER A 105 2.35 3.41 4.95
N HIS A 106 2.35 3.98 6.15
CA HIS A 106 1.35 3.72 7.17
C HIS A 106 -0.03 4.19 6.70
N PHE A 107 -0.13 5.40 6.17
CA PHE A 107 -1.38 5.92 5.59
C PHE A 107 -1.94 4.98 4.52
N LYS A 108 -1.11 4.52 3.57
CA LYS A 108 -1.56 3.59 2.51
C LYS A 108 -2.03 2.24 3.07
N ARG A 109 -1.35 1.73 4.10
CA ARG A 109 -1.76 0.49 4.77
C ARG A 109 -3.11 0.67 5.44
N GLN A 110 -3.31 1.79 6.14
CA GLN A 110 -4.58 2.09 6.80
C GLN A 110 -5.72 2.24 5.79
N ASP A 111 -5.55 3.05 4.73
CA ASP A 111 -6.54 3.21 3.66
C ASP A 111 -6.92 1.87 3.01
N SER A 112 -5.94 0.98 2.79
CA SER A 112 -6.22 -0.36 2.28
C SER A 112 -6.95 -1.26 3.27
N VAL A 113 -6.74 -1.10 4.57
CA VAL A 113 -7.50 -1.82 5.61
C VAL A 113 -8.92 -1.29 5.63
N ASP A 114 -9.10 0.02 5.71
CA ASP A 114 -10.41 0.68 5.77
C ASP A 114 -11.29 0.30 4.58
N LYS A 115 -10.71 0.23 3.36
CA LYS A 115 -11.42 -0.25 2.16
C LYS A 115 -11.88 -1.71 2.28
N ARG A 116 -11.02 -2.59 2.78
CA ARG A 116 -11.38 -4.01 2.97
C ARG A 116 -12.45 -4.17 4.04
N ASP A 117 -12.37 -3.39 5.12
CA ASP A 117 -13.34 -3.42 6.20
C ASP A 117 -14.71 -2.92 5.70
N ALA A 118 -14.73 -1.88 4.87
CA ALA A 118 -15.95 -1.42 4.20
C ALA A 118 -16.54 -2.49 3.27
N ASP A 119 -15.71 -3.15 2.44
CA ASP A 119 -16.16 -4.22 1.56
C ASP A 119 -16.71 -5.43 2.34
N LEU A 120 -16.07 -5.79 3.46
CA LEU A 120 -16.53 -6.87 4.33
C LEU A 120 -17.85 -6.52 5.01
N ALA A 121 -18.00 -5.28 5.49
CA ALA A 121 -19.26 -4.81 6.06
C ALA A 121 -20.39 -4.82 5.04
N GLU A 122 -20.12 -4.42 3.78
CA GLU A 122 -21.10 -4.50 2.69
C GLU A 122 -21.55 -5.94 2.43
N ARG A 123 -20.60 -6.87 2.33
CA ARG A 123 -20.90 -8.30 2.13
C ARG A 123 -21.70 -8.87 3.29
N ALA A 124 -21.30 -8.58 4.53
CA ALA A 124 -22.01 -9.03 5.71
C ALA A 124 -23.47 -8.52 5.73
N ARG A 125 -23.71 -7.28 5.29
CA ARG A 125 -25.06 -6.75 5.14
C ARG A 125 -25.86 -7.50 4.08
N LYS A 126 -25.30 -7.71 2.88
CA LYS A 126 -25.95 -8.48 1.81
C LYS A 126 -26.26 -9.91 2.24
N ASP A 127 -25.31 -10.58 2.89
CA ASP A 127 -25.50 -11.94 3.39
C ASP A 127 -26.58 -11.99 4.47
N ALA A 128 -26.67 -10.99 5.35
CA ALA A 128 -27.74 -10.90 6.35
C ALA A 128 -29.11 -10.65 5.71
N GLU A 129 -29.18 -9.79 4.69
CA GLU A 129 -30.39 -9.53 3.90
C GLU A 129 -30.85 -10.79 3.16
N ASP A 130 -29.93 -11.50 2.51
CA ASP A 130 -30.19 -12.78 1.82
C ASP A 130 -30.62 -13.88 2.79
N GLN A 131 -29.99 -13.97 3.96
CA GLN A 131 -30.37 -14.91 5.00
C GLN A 131 -31.77 -14.60 5.54
N ALA A 132 -32.09 -13.33 5.79
CA ALA A 132 -33.42 -12.90 6.19
C ALA A 132 -34.46 -13.23 5.11
N ALA A 133 -34.15 -12.98 3.83
CA ALA A 133 -35.00 -13.32 2.70
C ALA A 133 -35.23 -14.83 2.55
N ARG A 134 -34.21 -15.66 2.80
CA ARG A 134 -34.33 -17.13 2.80
C ARG A 134 -35.09 -17.66 4.01
N ALA A 135 -34.99 -17.00 5.17
CA ALA A 135 -35.74 -17.34 6.37
C ALA A 135 -37.24 -16.97 6.24
N ALA A 136 -37.54 -15.86 5.57
CA ALA A 136 -38.91 -15.42 5.28
C ALA A 136 -39.58 -16.24 4.17
N GLN A 137 -38.80 -16.86 3.28
CA GLN A 137 -39.35 -17.79 2.29
C GLN A 137 -39.81 -19.07 2.98
N PRO A 138 -41.09 -19.48 2.82
CA PRO A 138 -41.56 -20.73 3.37
C PRO A 138 -40.73 -21.86 2.76
N ARG A 139 -39.95 -22.55 3.60
CA ARG A 139 -39.28 -23.78 3.18
C ARG A 139 -40.37 -24.72 2.73
N VAL A 140 -40.36 -25.08 1.44
CA VAL A 140 -41.09 -26.25 0.97
C VAL A 140 -40.45 -27.43 1.66
N VAL A 141 -40.94 -27.74 2.85
CA VAL A 141 -40.76 -29.03 3.47
C VAL A 141 -41.41 -29.97 2.48
N LYS A 142 -40.60 -30.63 1.65
CA LYS A 142 -41.02 -31.90 1.06
C LYS A 142 -41.27 -32.78 2.28
N THR A 143 -42.52 -32.78 2.76
CA THR A 143 -42.99 -33.84 3.63
C THR A 143 -42.58 -35.12 2.93
N PRO A 144 -41.74 -35.98 3.53
CA PRO A 144 -41.69 -37.34 3.04
C PRO A 144 -43.15 -37.78 3.04
N ALA A 145 -43.69 -38.05 1.85
CA ALA A 145 -45.02 -38.61 1.74
C ALA A 145 -45.09 -39.73 2.79
N ALA A 146 -46.13 -39.70 3.63
CA ALA A 146 -46.35 -40.72 4.64
C ALA A 146 -45.94 -42.05 4.03
N ALA A 147 -44.93 -42.68 4.63
CA ALA A 147 -44.36 -43.90 4.09
C ALA A 147 -45.51 -44.90 4.01
N ASP A 148 -46.06 -45.05 2.81
CA ASP A 148 -46.85 -46.22 2.46
C ASP A 148 -45.97 -47.41 2.87
N ASP A 149 -46.53 -48.33 3.65
CA ASP A 149 -45.97 -49.66 3.98
C ASP A 149 -45.84 -50.52 2.70
N LYS A 150 -45.17 -49.99 1.69
CA LYS A 150 -44.59 -50.73 0.57
C LYS A 150 -43.17 -51.06 1.01
N PRO A 151 -42.72 -52.32 0.90
CA PRO A 151 -41.34 -52.67 1.20
C PRO A 151 -40.42 -51.71 0.46
N VAL A 152 -39.65 -50.91 1.21
CA VAL A 152 -38.65 -50.00 0.65
C VAL A 152 -37.69 -50.88 -0.12
N ALA A 153 -37.78 -50.85 -1.45
CA ALA A 153 -36.83 -51.54 -2.31
C ALA A 153 -35.43 -51.10 -1.87
N ALA A 154 -34.55 -52.08 -1.65
CA ALA A 154 -33.17 -51.83 -1.23
C ALA A 154 -32.56 -50.70 -2.07
N PRO A 155 -31.79 -49.77 -1.47
CA PRO A 155 -31.17 -48.69 -2.21
C PRO A 155 -30.41 -49.29 -3.39
N LYS A 156 -30.78 -48.87 -4.61
CA LYS A 156 -30.08 -49.31 -5.82
C LYS A 156 -28.59 -49.08 -5.58
N ALA A 157 -27.79 -50.14 -5.74
CA ALA A 157 -26.35 -50.04 -5.58
C ALA A 157 -25.86 -48.86 -6.43
N GLY A 158 -25.21 -47.90 -5.77
CA GLY A 158 -24.62 -46.75 -6.47
C GLY A 158 -23.57 -47.20 -7.47
N PRO A 159 -23.17 -46.32 -8.40
CA PRO A 159 -22.20 -46.67 -9.43
C PRO A 159 -20.93 -47.24 -8.81
N THR A 160 -20.50 -48.35 -9.37
CA THR A 160 -19.26 -49.04 -9.03
C THR A 160 -18.07 -48.09 -9.20
N LEU A 161 -16.95 -48.41 -8.56
CA LEU A 161 -15.73 -47.61 -8.70
C LEU A 161 -15.25 -47.55 -10.16
N ALA A 162 -15.46 -48.64 -10.92
CA ALA A 162 -15.14 -48.71 -12.34
C ALA A 162 -16.00 -47.75 -13.18
N GLU A 163 -17.30 -47.67 -12.92
CA GLU A 163 -18.19 -46.73 -13.61
C GLU A 163 -17.86 -45.27 -13.26
N ARG A 164 -17.54 -44.97 -12.00
CA ARG A 164 -17.10 -43.64 -11.58
C ARG A 164 -15.79 -43.21 -12.25
N GLN A 165 -14.85 -44.14 -12.40
CA GLN A 165 -13.59 -43.89 -13.10
C GLN A 165 -13.84 -43.64 -14.59
N ALA A 166 -14.64 -44.48 -15.24
CA ALA A 166 -14.99 -44.31 -16.66
C ALA A 166 -15.68 -42.96 -16.94
N GLU A 167 -16.59 -42.54 -16.07
CA GLU A 167 -17.20 -41.21 -16.21
C GLU A 167 -16.21 -40.07 -15.98
N HIS A 168 -15.27 -40.21 -15.05
CA HIS A 168 -14.22 -39.21 -14.83
C HIS A 168 -13.34 -39.10 -16.09
N ASP A 169 -12.89 -40.22 -16.63
CA ASP A 169 -12.03 -40.25 -17.82
C ASP A 169 -12.78 -39.70 -19.05
N ALA A 170 -14.08 -39.98 -19.19
CA ALA A 170 -14.91 -39.39 -20.23
C ALA A 170 -15.07 -37.87 -20.06
N ARG A 171 -15.22 -37.37 -18.81
CA ARG A 171 -15.25 -35.93 -18.51
C ARG A 171 -13.92 -35.26 -18.87
N GLU A 172 -12.80 -35.90 -18.53
CA GLU A 172 -11.46 -35.43 -18.88
C GLU A 172 -11.25 -35.37 -20.39
N GLN A 173 -11.62 -36.43 -21.14
CA GLN A 173 -11.52 -36.46 -22.59
C GLN A 173 -12.38 -35.39 -23.25
N ARG A 174 -13.62 -35.19 -22.77
CA ARG A 174 -14.47 -34.09 -23.26
C ARG A 174 -13.84 -32.73 -23.00
N ARG A 175 -13.27 -32.50 -21.81
CA ARG A 175 -12.60 -31.24 -21.48
C ARG A 175 -11.38 -31.02 -22.39
N GLN A 176 -10.56 -32.03 -22.60
CA GLN A 176 -9.41 -31.95 -23.51
C GLN A 176 -9.82 -31.67 -24.95
N ALA A 177 -10.91 -32.29 -25.44
CA ALA A 177 -11.44 -32.03 -26.77
C ALA A 177 -12.00 -30.59 -26.91
N GLU A 178 -12.74 -30.11 -25.91
CA GLU A 178 -13.25 -28.73 -25.85
C GLU A 178 -12.10 -27.70 -25.76
N GLU A 179 -11.04 -28.02 -25.00
CA GLU A 179 -9.83 -27.20 -24.90
C GLU A 179 -9.07 -27.16 -26.23
N ALA A 180 -8.85 -28.30 -26.87
CA ALA A 180 -8.19 -28.38 -28.17
C ALA A 180 -8.98 -27.63 -29.25
N ALA A 181 -10.30 -27.82 -29.30
CA ALA A 181 -11.18 -27.10 -30.22
C ALA A 181 -11.19 -25.57 -29.96
N GLY A 182 -11.09 -25.16 -28.69
CA GLY A 182 -11.06 -23.75 -28.29
C GLY A 182 -9.69 -23.07 -28.40
N ALA A 183 -8.59 -23.82 -28.56
CA ALA A 183 -7.23 -23.29 -28.48
C ALA A 183 -6.94 -22.23 -29.55
N ALA A 184 -7.30 -22.51 -30.81
CA ALA A 184 -7.11 -21.57 -31.92
C ALA A 184 -7.93 -20.27 -31.73
N ARG A 185 -9.17 -20.40 -31.25
CA ARG A 185 -10.04 -19.23 -30.96
C ARG A 185 -9.47 -18.38 -29.82
N ARG A 186 -8.96 -19.00 -28.75
CA ARG A 186 -8.31 -18.27 -27.64
C ARG A 186 -7.05 -17.54 -28.12
N ALA A 187 -6.20 -18.20 -28.90
CA ALA A 187 -5.00 -17.58 -29.48
C ALA A 187 -5.36 -16.39 -30.39
N ALA A 188 -6.39 -16.53 -31.24
CA ALA A 188 -6.87 -15.44 -32.08
C ALA A 188 -7.43 -14.25 -31.28
N ASN A 189 -8.16 -14.52 -30.19
CA ASN A 189 -8.68 -13.48 -29.32
C ASN A 189 -7.57 -12.72 -28.59
N VAL A 190 -6.54 -13.43 -28.10
CA VAL A 190 -5.36 -12.81 -27.46
C VAL A 190 -4.64 -11.91 -28.46
N ALA A 191 -4.34 -12.43 -29.66
CA ALA A 191 -3.70 -11.64 -30.70
C ALA A 191 -4.54 -10.40 -31.11
N ALA A 192 -5.87 -10.54 -31.19
CA ALA A 192 -6.76 -9.41 -31.47
C ALA A 192 -6.74 -8.35 -30.35
N TYR A 193 -6.72 -8.79 -29.09
CA TYR A 193 -6.63 -7.90 -27.94
C TYR A 193 -5.30 -7.15 -27.91
N GLU A 194 -4.18 -7.85 -28.12
CA GLU A 194 -2.85 -7.24 -28.18
C GLU A 194 -2.73 -6.19 -29.30
N ARG A 195 -3.25 -6.50 -30.49
CA ARG A 195 -3.31 -5.52 -31.59
C ARG A 195 -4.11 -4.28 -31.20
N LYS A 196 -5.27 -4.45 -30.57
CA LYS A 196 -6.11 -3.33 -30.11
C LYS A 196 -5.42 -2.48 -29.03
N GLN A 197 -4.65 -3.12 -28.16
CA GLN A 197 -3.85 -2.43 -27.14
C GLN A 197 -2.74 -1.59 -27.77
N GLN A 198 -2.03 -2.14 -28.76
CA GLN A 198 -1.01 -1.42 -29.53
C GLN A 198 -1.62 -0.22 -30.28
N GLU A 199 -2.70 -0.43 -31.01
CA GLU A 199 -3.40 0.64 -31.75
C GLU A 199 -3.88 1.76 -30.81
N SER A 200 -4.41 1.41 -29.64
CA SER A 200 -4.82 2.38 -28.62
C SER A 200 -3.63 3.18 -28.08
N ALA A 201 -2.50 2.52 -27.81
CA ALA A 201 -1.28 3.16 -27.35
C ALA A 201 -0.71 4.12 -28.41
N GLU A 202 -0.66 3.70 -29.67
CA GLU A 202 -0.22 4.51 -30.80
C GLU A 202 -1.14 5.73 -31.00
N ARG A 203 -2.45 5.53 -30.94
CA ARG A 203 -3.42 6.63 -31.05
C ARG A 203 -3.25 7.65 -29.92
N LYS A 204 -3.05 7.19 -28.68
CA LYS A 204 -2.76 8.07 -27.54
C LYS A 204 -1.46 8.84 -27.73
N ALA A 205 -0.39 8.18 -28.18
CA ALA A 205 0.88 8.82 -28.47
C ALA A 205 0.78 9.86 -29.59
N ALA A 206 0.06 9.55 -30.67
CA ALA A 206 -0.18 10.48 -31.77
C ALA A 206 -0.98 11.71 -31.33
N ILE A 207 -2.03 11.52 -30.51
CA ILE A 207 -2.81 12.63 -29.96
C ILE A 207 -1.94 13.49 -29.03
N ALA A 208 -1.13 12.87 -28.17
CA ALA A 208 -0.21 13.59 -27.29
C ALA A 208 0.79 14.43 -28.10
N LYS A 209 1.42 13.84 -29.13
CA LYS A 209 2.33 14.55 -30.03
C LYS A 209 1.65 15.74 -30.72
N LYS A 210 0.45 15.54 -31.29
CA LYS A 210 -0.34 16.62 -31.91
C LYS A 210 -0.68 17.74 -30.92
N LYS A 211 -1.01 17.41 -29.66
CA LYS A 211 -1.24 18.40 -28.61
C LYS A 211 0.03 19.19 -28.26
N GLN A 212 1.17 18.52 -28.17
CA GLN A 212 2.46 19.20 -27.92
C GLN A 212 2.84 20.13 -29.06
N GLU A 213 2.73 19.68 -30.32
CA GLU A 213 3.01 20.51 -31.50
C GLU A 213 2.06 21.71 -31.59
N ALA A 214 0.75 21.49 -31.36
CA ALA A 214 -0.23 22.58 -31.33
C ALA A 214 0.04 23.55 -30.18
N GLY A 215 0.42 23.05 -28.99
CA GLY A 215 0.83 23.84 -27.83
C GLY A 215 2.06 24.69 -28.11
N ALA A 216 3.12 24.10 -28.68
CA ALA A 216 4.33 24.81 -29.07
C ALA A 216 4.05 25.89 -30.12
N LYS A 217 3.21 25.59 -31.13
CA LYS A 217 2.81 26.58 -32.13
C LYS A 217 1.99 27.73 -31.54
N ARG A 218 1.12 27.45 -30.57
CA ARG A 218 0.37 28.49 -29.84
C ARG A 218 1.30 29.34 -28.99
N ALA A 219 2.20 28.73 -28.22
CA ALA A 219 3.19 29.43 -27.41
C ALA A 219 4.11 30.33 -28.26
N ALA A 220 4.61 29.84 -29.40
CA ALA A 220 5.44 30.63 -30.31
C ALA A 220 4.68 31.83 -30.91
N ARG A 221 3.38 31.66 -31.23
CA ARG A 221 2.53 32.77 -31.68
C ARG A 221 2.32 33.79 -30.57
N GLU A 222 2.01 33.34 -29.35
CA GLU A 222 1.82 34.21 -28.19
C GLU A 222 3.11 34.98 -27.84
N GLU A 223 4.27 34.32 -27.91
CA GLU A 223 5.58 34.96 -27.70
C GLU A 223 5.88 36.01 -28.78
N ALA A 224 5.61 35.69 -30.06
CA ALA A 224 5.78 36.64 -31.15
C ALA A 224 4.86 37.87 -31.00
N GLU A 225 3.60 37.66 -30.63
CA GLU A 225 2.66 38.77 -30.37
C GLU A 225 3.07 39.59 -29.13
N ARG A 226 3.56 38.96 -28.07
CA ARG A 226 4.13 39.66 -26.90
C ARG A 226 5.33 40.53 -27.28
N LYS A 227 6.29 39.97 -28.04
CA LYS A 227 7.47 40.71 -28.53
C LYS A 227 7.07 41.90 -29.41
N LYS A 228 6.08 41.74 -30.29
CA LYS A 228 5.52 42.85 -31.10
C LYS A 228 4.87 43.91 -30.21
N ALA A 229 4.08 43.51 -29.21
CA ALA A 229 3.43 44.43 -28.29
C ALA A 229 4.45 45.21 -27.42
N GLU A 230 5.51 44.54 -26.96
CA GLU A 230 6.62 45.17 -26.24
C GLU A 230 7.38 46.17 -27.12
N ALA A 231 7.69 45.79 -28.37
CA ALA A 231 8.32 46.69 -29.33
C ALA A 231 7.45 47.92 -29.64
N ALA A 232 6.14 47.74 -29.82
CA ALA A 232 5.20 48.85 -30.04
C ALA A 232 5.12 49.78 -28.82
N ARG A 233 5.11 49.23 -27.59
CA ARG A 233 5.16 50.02 -26.35
C ARG A 233 6.46 50.79 -26.19
N ALA A 234 7.60 50.18 -26.53
CA ALA A 234 8.90 50.84 -26.49
C ALA A 234 8.98 52.00 -27.49
N ALA A 235 8.48 51.80 -28.71
CA ALA A 235 8.42 52.84 -29.74
C ALA A 235 7.49 54.01 -29.34
N ALA A 236 6.33 53.71 -28.74
CA ALA A 236 5.42 54.75 -28.21
C ALA A 236 6.06 55.54 -27.06
N ALA A 237 6.77 54.87 -26.15
CA ALA A 237 7.46 55.51 -25.03
C ALA A 237 8.63 56.41 -25.47
N SER A 238 9.31 56.08 -26.57
CA SER A 238 10.36 56.94 -27.13
C SER A 238 9.79 58.16 -27.85
N ALA A 239 8.63 58.04 -28.49
CA ALA A 239 7.96 59.15 -29.17
C ALA A 239 7.43 60.21 -28.20
N LEU A 240 7.09 59.82 -26.96
CA LEU A 240 6.57 60.75 -25.93
C LEU A 240 7.66 61.56 -25.21
N LYS A 241 8.95 61.25 -25.45
CA LYS A 241 10.10 61.93 -24.83
C LYS A 241 10.80 62.93 -25.77
N GLN A 242 10.32 63.07 -27.00
CA GLN A 242 10.73 64.10 -27.95
C GLN A 242 9.71 65.23 -27.94
#